data_AF-A0A074YZL7-F1
#
_entry.id   AF-A0A074YZL7-F1
#
_cell.length_a   1.000
_cell.length_b   1.000
_cell.length_c   1.000
_cell.angle_alpha   90.00
_cell.angle_beta   90.00
_cell.angle_gamma   90.00
#
_symmetry.space_group_name_H-M   'P 1'
#
loop_
_entity.id
_entity.type
_entity.pdbx_description
1 polymer ?
#
loop_
_entity_poly.entity_id
_entity_poly.type
_entity_poly.pdbx_seq_one_letter_code
_entity_poly.pdbx_strand_id
1 'polypeptide(L)'
;MIPLLLEMKHLQADHYTTLIFSPNNSGPNDNVFIFFSGYGGASHINFPEEYMYAVELNDTLAYMHSKKKFNKLVLYVEACYSGSMFEDVLPSNMGIYATTSAKANEKSWAIFCKDPKIDVCLADEYSYAWLIDSEQNDIKELTLEEQYEHVKWKMVLSNVMKYGEMPNVVDRKPSCQAHLLSKSRRFMESATEEEYQVAWQRLHRAIQLGHIVEETFRDIVMDVKTHQKPPVKGLSKRDELMCFRAVFDQFRTHCFTIQQA
;
A
#
# COMPACT_ATOMS: atom_id res chain seq x y z
N MET A 1 -30.85 7.49 -13.83
CA MET A 1 -31.36 7.38 -12.44
C MET A 1 -30.97 5.99 -11.93
N ILE A 2 -29.79 5.88 -11.35
CA ILE A 2 -29.31 4.74 -10.55
C ILE A 2 -28.71 5.40 -9.30
N PRO A 3 -29.32 5.25 -8.12
CA PRO A 3 -28.88 5.91 -6.90
C PRO A 3 -27.84 5.05 -6.20
N LEU A 4 -26.70 5.64 -5.83
CA LEU A 4 -25.89 5.12 -4.75
C LEU A 4 -25.60 6.27 -3.79
N LEU A 5 -26.45 6.32 -2.76
CA LEU A 5 -26.18 6.96 -1.48
C LEU A 5 -24.87 6.41 -0.91
N LEU A 6 -24.01 7.29 -0.41
CA LEU A 6 -23.34 7.05 0.87
C LEU A 6 -23.06 8.40 1.54
N GLU A 7 -23.86 8.71 2.55
CA GLU A 7 -23.53 9.64 3.63
C GLU A 7 -22.62 8.90 4.61
N MET A 8 -21.58 9.56 5.16
CA MET A 8 -20.87 9.04 6.33
C MET A 8 -20.86 10.09 7.44
N LYS A 9 -21.90 10.05 8.27
CA LYS A 9 -21.92 10.54 9.65
C LYS A 9 -22.09 9.34 10.57
N HIS A 10 -21.10 9.01 11.38
CA HIS A 10 -21.17 9.09 12.84
C HIS A 10 -19.94 8.43 13.47
N LEU A 11 -19.34 9.11 14.45
CA LEU A 11 -18.63 8.45 15.54
C LEU A 11 -19.61 7.48 16.20
N GLN A 12 -19.31 6.19 16.15
CA GLN A 12 -19.76 5.27 17.18
C GLN A 12 -18.63 4.27 17.45
N ALA A 13 -18.21 4.24 18.72
CA ALA A 13 -17.06 3.53 19.23
C ALA A 13 -17.30 2.02 19.36
N ASP A 14 -17.86 1.39 18.32
CA ASP A 14 -18.09 -0.04 18.26
C ASP A 14 -17.67 -0.54 16.86
N HIS A 15 -16.47 -1.15 16.78
CA HIS A 15 -15.81 -1.77 15.61
C HIS A 15 -14.81 -0.88 14.82
N TYR A 16 -13.57 -0.92 15.32
CA TYR A 16 -12.19 -0.69 14.80
C TYR A 16 -11.88 -0.18 13.37
N THR A 17 -12.78 0.41 12.60
CA THR A 17 -12.43 1.04 11.31
C THR A 17 -12.82 2.50 11.32
N THR A 18 -11.83 3.40 11.34
CA THR A 18 -12.05 4.84 11.14
C THR A 18 -11.56 5.23 9.76
N LEU A 19 -12.48 5.57 8.86
CA LEU A 19 -12.18 6.25 7.59
C LEU A 19 -12.74 7.67 7.66
N ILE A 20 -11.87 8.67 7.73
CA ILE A 20 -12.31 10.08 7.68
C ILE A 20 -12.21 10.56 6.24
N PHE A 21 -13.29 10.41 5.44
CA PHE A 21 -13.46 11.25 4.24
C PHE A 21 -14.89 11.22 3.65
N SER A 22 -15.34 12.34 3.08
CA SER A 22 -16.52 12.43 2.20
C SER A 22 -16.11 13.01 0.83
N PRO A 23 -15.75 12.14 -0.15
CA PRO A 23 -15.27 12.56 -1.48
C PRO A 23 -16.29 13.29 -2.35
N ASN A 24 -17.57 13.23 -2.02
CA ASN A 24 -18.61 13.65 -2.95
C ASN A 24 -18.68 15.17 -3.14
N ASN A 25 -18.09 15.95 -2.25
CA ASN A 25 -18.16 17.42 -2.28
C ASN A 25 -16.82 18.12 -2.54
N SER A 26 -15.73 17.38 -2.75
CA SER A 26 -14.42 17.97 -3.06
C SER A 26 -14.23 18.15 -4.58
N GLY A 27 -13.52 19.22 -4.94
CA GLY A 27 -13.24 19.64 -6.30
C GLY A 27 -11.75 19.90 -6.57
N PRO A 28 -11.43 20.48 -7.73
CA PRO A 28 -10.05 20.61 -8.21
C PRO A 28 -9.14 21.51 -7.36
N ASN A 29 -9.71 22.28 -6.43
CA ASN A 29 -8.98 23.23 -5.59
C ASN A 29 -8.86 22.75 -4.13
N ASP A 30 -9.48 21.62 -3.77
CA ASP A 30 -9.54 21.16 -2.40
C ASP A 30 -8.37 20.21 -2.10
N ASN A 31 -7.73 20.40 -0.96
CA ASN A 31 -6.77 19.43 -0.44
C ASN A 31 -7.52 18.41 0.42
N VAL A 32 -7.24 17.13 0.21
CA VAL A 32 -7.92 16.01 0.85
C VAL A 32 -6.94 15.30 1.78
N PHE A 33 -7.35 15.05 3.02
CA PHE A 33 -6.63 14.18 3.95
C PHE A 33 -7.52 12.99 4.28
N ILE A 34 -6.97 11.78 4.15
CA ILE A 34 -7.62 10.53 4.47
C ILE A 34 -6.74 9.81 5.48
N PHE A 35 -7.34 9.40 6.60
CA PHE A 35 -6.71 8.50 7.56
C PHE A 35 -7.55 7.23 7.66
N PHE A 36 -6.89 6.10 7.49
CA PHE A 36 -7.43 4.77 7.75
C PHE A 36 -6.67 4.14 8.92
N SER A 37 -7.41 3.59 9.88
CA SER A 37 -6.90 2.71 10.92
C SER A 37 -7.81 1.51 11.06
N GLY A 38 -7.19 0.32 11.03
CA GLY A 38 -7.89 -0.95 11.15
C GLY A 38 -6.97 -2.14 10.88
N TYR A 39 -7.58 -3.31 10.69
CA TYR A 39 -6.86 -4.53 10.31
C TYR A 39 -6.51 -4.53 8.83
N GLY A 40 -5.46 -5.28 8.46
CA GLY A 40 -5.11 -5.52 7.07
C GLY A 40 -4.29 -6.79 6.92
N GLY A 41 -4.16 -7.22 5.67
CA GLY A 41 -3.34 -8.33 5.22
C GLY A 41 -2.57 -7.95 3.95
N ALA A 42 -1.89 -8.91 3.35
CA ALA A 42 -1.23 -8.66 2.07
C ALA A 42 -2.27 -8.18 1.03
N SER A 43 -2.03 -6.97 0.51
CA SER A 43 -2.82 -6.28 -0.51
C SER A 43 -4.30 -6.05 -0.19
N HIS A 44 -4.70 -5.97 1.08
CA HIS A 44 -6.05 -5.56 1.49
C HIS A 44 -6.11 -4.95 2.89
N ILE A 45 -7.13 -4.12 3.12
CA ILE A 45 -7.53 -3.59 4.43
C ILE A 45 -8.97 -3.99 4.74
N ASN A 46 -9.30 -4.07 6.03
CA ASN A 46 -10.58 -4.61 6.48
C ASN A 46 -11.56 -3.49 6.85
N PHE A 47 -12.78 -3.60 6.34
CA PHE A 47 -13.96 -2.92 6.82
C PHE A 47 -14.81 -3.92 7.64
N PRO A 48 -15.80 -3.47 8.43
CA PRO A 48 -16.56 -4.35 9.32
C PRO A 48 -17.24 -5.55 8.62
N GLU A 49 -17.69 -5.38 7.38
CA GLU A 49 -18.41 -6.42 6.62
C GLU A 49 -17.69 -6.85 5.33
N GLU A 50 -16.62 -6.15 4.94
CA GLU A 50 -15.99 -6.32 3.63
C GLU A 50 -14.48 -6.05 3.67
N TYR A 51 -13.80 -6.42 2.59
CA TYR A 51 -12.40 -6.10 2.38
C TYR A 51 -12.28 -5.08 1.27
N MET A 52 -11.41 -4.09 1.45
CA MET A 52 -10.99 -3.21 0.37
C MET A 52 -9.61 -3.65 -0.09
N TYR A 53 -9.53 -4.17 -1.31
CA TYR A 53 -8.27 -4.59 -1.88
C TYR A 53 -7.44 -3.38 -2.32
N ALA A 54 -6.11 -3.53 -2.31
CA ALA A 54 -5.16 -2.51 -2.76
C ALA A 54 -5.54 -1.95 -4.13
N VAL A 55 -5.98 -2.84 -5.00
CA VAL A 55 -6.46 -2.53 -6.34
C VAL A 55 -7.66 -1.59 -6.28
N GLU A 56 -8.73 -1.96 -5.58
CA GLU A 56 -9.97 -1.18 -5.54
C GLU A 56 -9.74 0.23 -4.97
N LEU A 57 -8.88 0.34 -3.96
CA LEU A 57 -8.45 1.62 -3.42
C LEU A 57 -7.73 2.46 -4.49
N ASN A 58 -6.76 1.87 -5.19
CA ASN A 58 -5.98 2.59 -6.20
C ASN A 58 -6.81 2.92 -7.45
N ASP A 59 -7.73 2.06 -7.90
CA ASP A 59 -8.77 2.37 -8.92
C ASP A 59 -9.55 3.62 -8.51
N THR A 60 -9.96 3.69 -7.24
CA THR A 60 -10.74 4.80 -6.69
C THR A 60 -9.93 6.10 -6.66
N LEU A 61 -8.67 6.04 -6.21
CA LEU A 61 -7.75 7.19 -6.21
C LEU A 61 -7.49 7.71 -7.64
N ALA A 62 -7.27 6.79 -8.57
CA ALA A 62 -7.14 7.04 -10.00
C ALA A 62 -8.40 7.74 -10.56
N TYR A 63 -9.58 7.25 -10.21
CA TYR A 63 -10.84 7.84 -10.60
C TYR A 63 -11.01 9.26 -10.04
N MET A 64 -10.75 9.46 -8.75
CA MET A 64 -10.81 10.77 -8.09
C MET A 64 -9.88 11.79 -8.76
N HIS A 65 -8.65 11.37 -9.09
CA HIS A 65 -7.72 12.21 -9.85
C HIS A 65 -8.28 12.57 -11.24
N SER A 66 -8.79 11.59 -12.00
CA SER A 66 -9.35 11.82 -13.35
C SER A 66 -10.55 12.78 -13.35
N LYS A 67 -11.36 12.74 -12.29
CA LYS A 67 -12.53 13.61 -12.10
C LYS A 67 -12.19 14.91 -11.38
N LYS A 68 -10.90 15.19 -11.16
CA LYS A 68 -10.40 16.39 -10.48
C LYS A 68 -11.10 16.63 -9.13
N LYS A 69 -11.22 15.57 -8.34
CA LYS A 69 -11.87 15.60 -7.01
C LYS A 69 -10.96 16.12 -5.91
N PHE A 70 -9.71 16.46 -6.20
CA PHE A 70 -8.79 17.09 -5.28
C PHE A 70 -7.68 17.83 -6.06
N ASN A 71 -7.04 18.79 -5.41
CA ASN A 71 -5.78 19.42 -5.81
C ASN A 71 -4.58 18.59 -5.34
N LYS A 72 -4.54 18.29 -4.03
CA LYS A 72 -3.56 17.40 -3.40
C LYS A 72 -4.27 16.45 -2.43
N LEU A 73 -3.81 15.22 -2.32
CA LEU A 73 -4.37 14.22 -1.41
C LEU A 73 -3.26 13.61 -0.55
N VAL A 74 -3.51 13.53 0.75
CA VAL A 74 -2.64 12.87 1.72
C VAL A 74 -3.38 11.67 2.32
N LEU A 75 -2.73 10.52 2.36
CA LEU A 75 -3.33 9.26 2.81
C LEU A 75 -2.45 8.57 3.86
N TYR A 76 -2.93 8.49 5.10
CA TYR A 76 -2.24 7.79 6.20
C TYR A 76 -2.94 6.46 6.43
N VAL A 77 -2.19 5.35 6.40
CA VAL A 77 -2.75 3.99 6.53
C VAL A 77 -2.09 3.24 7.67
N GLU A 78 -2.84 3.06 8.75
CA GLU A 78 -2.52 2.14 9.84
C GLU A 78 -3.17 0.78 9.57
N ALA A 79 -2.35 -0.20 9.18
CA ALA A 79 -2.73 -1.60 9.07
C ALA A 79 -1.49 -2.50 8.98
N CYS A 80 -1.65 -3.78 9.34
CA CYS A 80 -0.67 -4.80 9.01
C CYS A 80 -0.49 -4.90 7.50
N TYR A 81 0.76 -5.05 7.03
CA TYR A 81 1.12 -5.14 5.61
C TYR A 81 0.71 -3.91 4.79
N SER A 82 0.41 -2.77 5.43
CA SER A 82 -0.13 -1.56 4.79
C SER A 82 0.71 -1.04 3.63
N GLY A 83 2.03 -1.28 3.61
CA GLY A 83 2.87 -0.95 2.46
C GLY A 83 2.43 -1.63 1.15
N SER A 84 1.88 -2.85 1.23
CA SER A 84 1.37 -3.60 0.07
C SER A 84 0.12 -2.98 -0.57
N MET A 85 -0.48 -1.97 0.07
CA MET A 85 -1.58 -1.21 -0.52
C MET A 85 -1.12 -0.25 -1.62
N PHE A 86 0.18 0.10 -1.65
CA PHE A 86 0.70 1.13 -2.57
C PHE A 86 2.00 0.73 -3.27
N GLU A 87 2.76 -0.23 -2.73
CA GLU A 87 3.97 -0.76 -3.37
C GLU A 87 3.64 -1.25 -4.78
N ASP A 88 4.29 -0.65 -5.77
CA ASP A 88 4.07 -0.92 -7.21
C ASP A 88 2.66 -0.68 -7.75
N VAL A 89 1.74 -0.20 -6.91
CA VAL A 89 0.37 0.11 -7.30
C VAL A 89 0.16 1.61 -7.52
N LEU A 90 0.63 2.45 -6.59
CA LEU A 90 0.35 3.90 -6.59
C LEU A 90 1.34 4.68 -7.48
N PRO A 91 0.89 5.33 -8.56
CA PRO A 91 1.74 6.18 -9.39
C PRO A 91 2.22 7.44 -8.66
N SER A 92 3.43 7.91 -8.99
CA SER A 92 4.09 9.02 -8.31
C SER A 92 3.75 10.42 -8.86
N ASN A 93 2.74 10.54 -9.72
CA ASN A 93 2.39 11.79 -10.41
C ASN A 93 0.89 12.16 -10.29
N MET A 94 0.23 11.69 -9.23
CA MET A 94 -1.21 11.89 -9.00
C MET A 94 -1.57 13.05 -8.07
N GLY A 95 -0.60 13.83 -7.56
CA GLY A 95 -0.86 14.73 -6.46
C GLY A 95 -1.20 14.02 -5.14
N ILE A 96 -0.85 12.73 -5.01
CA ILE A 96 -1.12 11.90 -3.84
C ILE A 96 0.19 11.67 -3.08
N TYR A 97 0.18 11.89 -1.77
CA TYR A 97 1.23 11.51 -0.83
C TYR A 97 0.65 10.49 0.16
N ALA A 98 1.26 9.31 0.28
CA ALA A 98 0.76 8.28 1.18
C ALA A 98 1.86 7.81 2.13
N THR A 99 1.48 7.55 3.40
CA THR A 99 2.37 6.94 4.40
C THR A 99 1.69 5.76 5.07
N THR A 100 2.47 4.74 5.40
CA THR A 100 1.95 3.47 5.92
C THR A 100 2.67 3.07 7.19
N SER A 101 1.96 2.41 8.11
CA SER A 101 2.52 1.97 9.39
C SER A 101 3.53 0.82 9.26
N ALA A 102 3.50 0.05 8.17
CA ALA A 102 4.40 -1.08 7.95
C ALA A 102 4.84 -1.24 6.49
N LYS A 103 5.91 -2.04 6.26
CA LYS A 103 6.28 -2.57 4.94
C LYS A 103 5.24 -3.56 4.40
N ALA A 104 5.32 -3.86 3.10
CA ALA A 104 4.42 -4.81 2.44
C ALA A 104 4.47 -6.25 3.00
N ASN A 105 5.55 -6.63 3.67
CA ASN A 105 5.76 -7.95 4.27
C ASN A 105 5.93 -7.91 5.80
N GLU A 106 5.45 -6.86 6.45
CA GLU A 106 5.61 -6.61 7.88
C GLU A 106 4.25 -6.28 8.55
N LYS A 107 4.10 -6.62 9.83
CA LYS A 107 2.91 -6.29 10.62
C LYS A 107 3.06 -4.90 11.28
N SER A 108 1.94 -4.22 11.49
CA SER A 108 1.87 -3.08 12.39
C SER A 108 1.62 -3.53 13.83
N TRP A 109 1.75 -2.62 14.79
CA TRP A 109 1.74 -2.96 16.21
C TRP A 109 0.82 -2.07 17.03
N ALA A 110 0.01 -2.72 17.86
CA ALA A 110 -0.73 -2.07 18.93
C ALA A 110 0.16 -1.83 20.16
N ILE A 111 -0.08 -0.73 20.85
CA ILE A 111 0.65 -0.28 22.04
C ILE A 111 -0.31 0.02 23.21
N PHE A 112 0.25 0.19 24.41
CA PHE A 112 -0.50 0.42 25.65
C PHE A 112 -1.49 -0.71 26.01
N CYS A 113 -1.13 -1.96 25.75
CA CYS A 113 -1.98 -3.14 25.96
C CYS A 113 -1.95 -3.71 27.41
N LYS A 114 -1.26 -3.07 28.35
CA LYS A 114 -1.05 -3.59 29.71
C LYS A 114 -1.75 -2.75 30.77
N ASP A 115 -2.92 -2.21 30.45
CA ASP A 115 -3.74 -1.52 31.43
C ASP A 115 -4.40 -2.54 32.38
N PRO A 116 -4.31 -2.39 33.70
CA PRO A 116 -4.84 -3.36 34.65
C PRO A 116 -6.37 -3.39 34.74
N LYS A 117 -7.06 -2.40 34.17
CA LYS A 117 -8.52 -2.26 34.18
C LYS A 117 -9.13 -2.41 32.79
N ILE A 118 -8.37 -2.15 31.74
CA ILE A 118 -8.82 -2.16 30.35
C ILE A 118 -8.09 -3.29 29.61
N ASP A 119 -8.80 -4.39 29.35
CA ASP A 119 -8.27 -5.58 28.65
C ASP A 119 -8.27 -5.42 27.12
N VAL A 120 -7.85 -4.24 26.64
CA VAL A 120 -7.63 -3.94 25.21
C VAL A 120 -6.41 -3.02 25.06
N CYS A 121 -5.78 -3.04 23.88
CA CYS A 121 -4.77 -2.03 23.53
C CYS A 121 -5.43 -0.68 23.26
N LEU A 122 -4.80 0.42 23.69
CA LEU A 122 -5.39 1.75 23.64
C LEU A 122 -5.00 2.55 22.38
N ALA A 123 -3.96 2.12 21.67
CA ALA A 123 -3.51 2.80 20.44
C ALA A 123 -2.71 1.86 19.54
N ASP A 124 -2.51 2.25 18.30
CA ASP A 124 -1.50 1.70 17.40
C ASP A 124 -0.26 2.58 17.39
N GLU A 125 0.93 1.98 17.26
CA GLU A 125 2.22 2.67 17.40
C GLU A 125 2.37 3.82 16.40
N TYR A 126 2.10 3.55 15.11
CA TYR A 126 2.20 4.55 14.05
C TYR A 126 1.16 5.65 14.25
N SER A 127 -0.10 5.25 14.50
CA SER A 127 -1.20 6.19 14.73
C SER A 127 -0.91 7.14 15.90
N TYR A 128 -0.44 6.59 17.03
CA TYR A 128 -0.02 7.38 18.18
C TYR A 128 1.13 8.31 17.84
N ALA A 129 2.15 7.82 17.11
CA ALA A 129 3.34 8.60 16.79
C ALA A 129 3.01 9.86 15.97
N TRP A 130 2.20 9.76 14.91
CA TRP A 130 1.87 10.92 14.05
C TRP A 130 0.86 11.86 14.71
N LEU A 131 -0.10 11.33 15.49
CA LEU A 131 -1.06 12.15 16.23
C LEU A 131 -0.36 13.01 17.28
N ILE A 132 0.52 12.41 18.09
CA ILE A 132 1.29 13.16 19.10
C ILE A 132 2.27 14.13 18.46
N ASP A 133 2.88 13.77 17.32
CA ASP A 133 3.72 14.71 16.58
C ASP A 133 2.92 15.94 16.11
N SER A 134 1.70 15.73 15.63
CA SER A 134 0.80 16.81 15.19
C SER A 134 0.29 17.67 16.35
N GLU A 135 0.15 17.10 17.56
CA GLU A 135 -0.25 17.83 18.77
C GLU A 135 0.90 18.69 19.33
N GLN A 136 2.14 18.20 19.24
CA GLN A 136 3.30 18.83 19.85
C GLN A 136 3.97 19.90 18.97
N ASN A 137 3.68 19.94 17.68
CA ASN A 137 4.29 20.84 16.71
C ASN A 137 3.24 21.74 16.04
N ASP A 138 3.65 22.93 15.58
CA ASP A 138 2.77 23.78 14.78
C ASP A 138 2.61 23.20 13.37
N ILE A 139 1.45 22.59 13.11
CA ILE A 139 1.11 21.96 11.83
C ILE A 139 1.09 22.93 10.63
N LYS A 140 1.12 24.25 10.87
CA LYS A 140 1.21 25.25 9.79
C LYS A 140 2.63 25.44 9.27
N GLU A 141 3.61 25.18 10.12
CA GLU A 141 5.03 25.32 9.82
C GLU A 141 5.68 23.97 9.52
N LEU A 142 5.17 22.88 10.11
CA LEU A 142 5.66 21.52 9.91
C LEU A 142 5.26 20.97 8.54
N THR A 143 6.25 20.55 7.76
CA THR A 143 6.00 19.87 6.48
C THR A 143 5.66 18.39 6.67
N LEU A 144 4.96 17.79 5.68
CA LEU A 144 4.65 16.36 5.68
C LEU A 144 5.91 15.47 5.67
N GLU A 145 7.00 15.94 5.07
CA GLU A 145 8.27 15.22 5.02
C GLU A 145 8.97 15.24 6.40
N GLU A 146 8.98 16.39 7.07
CA GLU A 146 9.50 16.48 8.45
C GLU A 146 8.69 15.61 9.41
N GLN A 147 7.36 15.65 9.30
CA GLN A 147 6.50 14.76 10.08
C GLN A 147 6.81 13.28 9.80
N TYR A 148 6.99 12.90 8.54
CA TYR A 148 7.35 11.52 8.20
C TYR A 148 8.67 11.09 8.87
N GLU A 149 9.70 11.93 8.82
CA GLU A 149 10.99 11.60 9.47
C GLU A 149 10.87 11.58 11.01
N HIS A 150 10.08 12.46 11.62
CA HIS A 150 9.80 12.39 13.06
C HIS A 150 9.08 11.10 13.46
N VAL A 151 8.04 10.74 12.72
CA VAL A 151 7.25 9.52 12.97
C VAL A 151 8.11 8.29 12.78
N LYS A 152 8.87 8.23 11.69
CA LYS A 152 9.83 7.15 11.41
C LYS A 152 10.88 7.00 12.50
N TRP A 153 11.37 8.10 13.07
CA TRP A 153 12.30 8.06 14.21
C TRP A 153 11.64 7.56 15.50
N LYS A 154 10.36 7.89 15.73
CA LYS A 154 9.59 7.44 16.90
C LYS A 154 9.17 5.96 16.80
N MET A 155 9.03 5.42 15.60
CA MET A 155 8.64 4.02 15.38
C MET A 155 9.76 3.04 15.70
N VAL A 156 9.46 2.04 16.52
CA VAL A 156 10.42 1.02 16.97
C VAL A 156 10.01 -0.39 16.54
N LEU A 157 8.71 -0.68 16.48
CA LEU A 157 8.23 -2.05 16.26
C LEU A 157 8.01 -2.38 14.77
N SER A 158 7.83 -1.36 13.92
CA SER A 158 7.61 -1.52 12.47
C SER A 158 8.25 -0.39 11.66
N ASN A 159 8.35 -0.56 10.34
CA ASN A 159 8.97 0.41 9.46
C ASN A 159 7.93 1.24 8.70
N VAL A 160 7.91 2.56 8.92
CA VAL A 160 7.07 3.50 8.18
C VAL A 160 7.54 3.63 6.75
N MET A 161 6.62 3.47 5.81
CA MET A 161 6.88 3.65 4.38
C MET A 161 6.15 4.88 3.86
N LYS A 162 6.63 5.44 2.76
CA LYS A 162 6.00 6.54 2.03
C LYS A 162 5.94 6.26 0.53
N TYR A 163 4.88 6.70 -0.12
CA TYR A 163 4.56 6.43 -1.53
C TYR A 163 3.95 7.67 -2.21
N GLY A 164 3.85 7.64 -3.54
CA GLY A 164 3.26 8.72 -4.34
C GLY A 164 4.24 9.83 -4.72
N GLU A 165 3.77 11.07 -4.74
CA GLU A 165 4.57 12.26 -5.02
C GLU A 165 5.55 12.53 -3.86
N MET A 166 6.82 12.19 -4.08
CA MET A 166 7.92 12.59 -3.19
C MET A 166 8.58 13.87 -3.73
N PRO A 167 8.86 14.88 -2.90
CA PRO A 167 9.67 16.00 -3.34
C PRO A 167 11.09 15.53 -3.68
N ASN A 168 11.46 15.65 -4.95
CA ASN A 168 12.84 15.63 -5.48
C ASN A 168 13.74 14.45 -5.06
N VAL A 169 13.27 13.21 -5.19
CA VAL A 169 14.18 12.07 -5.37
C VAL A 169 14.40 11.92 -6.87
N VAL A 170 15.63 12.18 -7.34
CA VAL A 170 16.06 11.89 -8.72
C VAL A 170 15.49 10.52 -9.11
N ASP A 171 14.67 10.50 -10.17
CA ASP A 171 13.84 9.42 -10.68
C ASP A 171 14.56 8.05 -10.72
N ARG A 172 14.72 7.42 -9.56
CA ARG A 172 15.45 6.17 -9.35
C ARG A 172 14.46 5.16 -8.81
N LYS A 173 13.74 4.52 -9.73
CA LYS A 173 12.97 3.31 -9.43
C LYS A 173 13.78 2.06 -9.75
N PRO A 174 13.57 0.95 -9.03
CA PRO A 174 14.07 -0.36 -9.40
C PRO A 174 13.80 -0.67 -10.88
N SER A 175 14.80 -1.22 -11.57
CA SER A 175 14.70 -1.57 -13.01
C SER A 175 13.55 -2.54 -13.30
N CYS A 176 13.19 -3.40 -12.34
CA CYS A 176 12.05 -4.32 -12.43
C CYS A 176 10.70 -3.59 -12.57
N GLN A 177 10.57 -2.37 -12.06
CA GLN A 177 9.32 -1.59 -12.08
C GLN A 177 9.25 -0.61 -13.26
N ALA A 178 10.28 -0.55 -14.10
CA ALA A 178 10.32 0.36 -15.24
C ALA A 178 9.16 0.13 -16.23
N HIS A 179 8.70 -1.12 -16.37
CA HIS A 179 7.57 -1.45 -17.23
C HIS A 179 6.25 -0.81 -16.74
N LEU A 180 6.06 -0.68 -15.42
CA LEU A 180 4.91 -0.01 -14.82
C LEU A 180 4.93 1.49 -15.08
N LEU A 181 6.12 2.14 -15.06
CA LEU A 181 6.24 3.58 -15.34
C LEU A 181 5.58 3.99 -16.66
N SER A 182 5.85 3.24 -17.73
CA SER A 182 5.28 3.55 -19.05
C SER A 182 3.74 3.41 -19.08
N LYS A 183 3.21 2.42 -18.34
CA LYS A 183 1.78 2.16 -18.24
C LYS A 183 1.11 3.19 -17.33
N SER A 184 1.70 3.51 -16.18
CA SER A 184 1.27 4.58 -15.27
C SER A 184 1.29 5.95 -15.94
N ARG A 185 2.32 6.27 -16.71
CA ARG A 185 2.39 7.53 -17.46
C ARG A 185 1.27 7.64 -18.49
N ARG A 186 1.05 6.61 -19.31
CA ARG A 186 -0.05 6.58 -20.29
C ARG A 186 -1.41 6.69 -19.63
N PHE A 187 -1.57 6.06 -18.48
CA PHE A 187 -2.76 6.16 -17.67
C PHE A 187 -2.99 7.60 -17.17
N MET A 188 -1.93 8.29 -16.76
CA MET A 188 -2.01 9.66 -16.24
C MET A 188 -2.18 10.73 -17.32
N GLU A 189 -1.62 10.50 -18.51
CA GLU A 189 -1.69 11.41 -19.65
C GLU A 189 -2.98 11.26 -20.48
N SER A 190 -3.87 10.31 -20.15
CA SER A 190 -5.11 10.08 -20.91
C SER A 190 -6.02 11.30 -20.86
N ALA A 191 -6.41 11.79 -22.04
CA ALA A 191 -7.27 12.97 -22.15
C ALA A 191 -8.75 12.61 -22.28
N THR A 192 -9.05 11.36 -22.65
CA THR A 192 -10.41 10.84 -22.87
C THR A 192 -10.73 9.69 -21.93
N GLU A 193 -12.02 9.51 -21.63
CA GLU A 193 -12.49 8.41 -20.78
C GLU A 193 -12.15 7.04 -21.38
N GLU A 194 -12.21 6.89 -22.70
CA GLU A 194 -11.90 5.63 -23.39
C GLU A 194 -10.41 5.26 -23.27
N GLU A 195 -9.52 6.24 -23.46
CA GLU A 195 -8.07 6.05 -23.27
C GLU A 195 -7.74 5.73 -21.81
N TYR A 196 -8.41 6.42 -20.88
CA TYR A 196 -8.29 6.19 -19.44
C TYR A 196 -8.64 4.73 -19.11
N GLN A 197 -9.80 4.24 -19.56
CA GLN A 197 -10.24 2.87 -19.26
C GLN A 197 -9.27 1.82 -19.81
N VAL A 198 -8.78 2.01 -21.03
CA VAL A 198 -7.80 1.08 -21.64
C VAL A 198 -6.45 1.13 -20.93
N ALA A 199 -5.95 2.33 -20.62
CA ALA A 199 -4.68 2.49 -19.92
C ALA A 199 -4.75 1.95 -18.48
N TRP A 200 -5.89 2.16 -17.81
CA TRP A 200 -6.17 1.63 -16.48
C TRP A 200 -6.17 0.10 -16.50
N GLN A 201 -6.96 -0.53 -17.37
CA GLN A 201 -6.99 -1.99 -17.47
C GLN A 201 -5.61 -2.60 -17.73
N ARG A 202 -4.76 -1.93 -18.52
CA ARG A 202 -3.39 -2.38 -18.81
C ARG A 202 -2.46 -2.25 -17.61
N LEU A 203 -2.55 -1.15 -16.87
CA LEU A 203 -1.77 -0.94 -15.65
C LEU A 203 -2.22 -1.92 -14.56
N HIS A 204 -3.53 -1.99 -14.34
CA HIS A 204 -4.17 -2.85 -13.36
C HIS A 204 -3.80 -4.34 -13.55
N ARG A 205 -3.86 -4.85 -14.79
CA ARG A 205 -3.43 -6.23 -15.10
C ARG A 205 -1.94 -6.48 -14.82
N ALA A 206 -1.08 -5.49 -15.07
CA ALA A 206 0.35 -5.63 -14.81
C ALA A 206 0.66 -5.71 -13.32
N ILE A 207 -0.02 -4.89 -12.51
CA ILE A 207 0.08 -4.91 -11.04
C ILE A 207 -0.42 -6.25 -10.48
N GLN A 208 -1.62 -6.69 -10.91
CA GLN A 208 -2.20 -7.96 -10.46
C GLN A 208 -1.31 -9.16 -10.79
N LEU A 209 -0.70 -9.17 -11.96
CA LEU A 209 0.25 -10.23 -12.32
C LEU A 209 1.44 -10.27 -11.35
N GLY A 210 1.95 -9.11 -10.94
CA GLY A 210 3.01 -9.01 -9.93
C GLY A 210 2.61 -9.66 -8.60
N HIS A 211 1.44 -9.31 -8.07
CA HIS A 211 0.91 -9.90 -6.82
C HIS A 211 0.71 -11.42 -6.93
N ILE A 212 0.13 -11.90 -8.03
CA ILE A 212 -0.10 -13.34 -8.24
C ILE A 212 1.23 -14.10 -8.27
N VAL A 213 2.26 -13.55 -8.94
CA VAL A 213 3.60 -14.14 -8.98
C VAL A 213 4.21 -14.20 -7.57
N GLU A 214 4.09 -13.12 -6.78
CA GLU A 214 4.61 -13.06 -5.41
C GLU A 214 3.94 -14.10 -4.50
N GLU A 215 2.61 -14.13 -4.45
CA GLU A 215 1.87 -15.06 -3.60
C GLU A 215 2.14 -16.51 -4.01
N THR A 216 2.18 -16.81 -5.32
CA THR A 216 2.55 -18.16 -5.80
C THR A 216 3.95 -18.56 -5.32
N PHE A 217 4.91 -17.63 -5.35
CA PHE A 217 6.26 -17.90 -4.88
C PHE A 217 6.30 -18.11 -3.36
N ARG A 218 5.54 -17.30 -2.61
CA ARG A 218 5.40 -17.44 -1.16
C ARG A 218 4.83 -18.81 -0.79
N ASP A 219 3.77 -19.24 -1.47
CA ASP A 219 3.15 -20.56 -1.27
C ASP A 219 4.12 -21.71 -1.54
N ILE A 220 4.86 -21.65 -2.65
CA ILE A 220 5.90 -22.64 -2.96
C ILE A 220 6.96 -22.69 -1.86
N VAL A 221 7.45 -21.53 -1.40
CA VAL A 221 8.47 -21.47 -0.34
C VAL A 221 7.93 -22.02 0.98
N MET A 222 6.68 -21.73 1.33
CA MET A 222 6.03 -22.28 2.52
C MET A 222 5.89 -23.80 2.42
N ASP A 223 5.39 -24.33 1.30
CA ASP A 223 5.22 -25.77 1.09
C ASP A 223 6.56 -26.52 1.14
N VAL A 224 7.60 -25.99 0.49
CA VAL A 224 8.94 -26.59 0.51
C VAL A 224 9.53 -26.58 1.92
N LYS A 225 9.43 -25.47 2.66
CA LYS A 225 9.98 -25.37 4.02
C LYS A 225 9.24 -26.22 5.04
N THR A 226 7.96 -26.49 4.82
CA THR A 226 7.15 -27.34 5.72
C THR A 226 7.43 -28.82 5.49
N HIS A 227 7.58 -29.25 4.24
CA HIS A 227 7.78 -30.66 3.89
C HIS A 227 9.25 -31.09 3.78
N GLN A 228 10.19 -30.15 3.63
CA GLN A 228 11.61 -30.46 3.48
C GLN A 228 12.49 -29.80 4.54
N LYS A 229 13.39 -30.59 5.14
CA LYS A 229 14.46 -30.06 6.00
C LYS A 229 15.63 -29.58 5.13
N PRO A 230 16.17 -28.37 5.37
CA PRO A 230 17.34 -27.91 4.63
C PRO A 230 18.54 -28.84 4.89
N PRO A 231 19.39 -29.10 3.88
CA PRO A 231 20.53 -29.98 4.04
C PRO A 231 21.53 -29.41 5.06
N VAL A 232 22.09 -30.29 5.89
CA VAL A 232 23.00 -29.96 7.02
C VAL A 232 24.38 -29.47 6.56
N LYS A 233 24.71 -29.62 5.27
CA LYS A 233 25.93 -29.10 4.64
C LYS A 233 25.56 -28.15 3.50
N GLY A 234 26.21 -26.98 3.48
CA GLY A 234 26.06 -26.01 2.39
C GLY A 234 26.48 -26.59 1.04
N LEU A 235 25.75 -26.22 -0.02
CA LEU A 235 26.07 -26.57 -1.40
C LEU A 235 27.33 -25.84 -1.85
N SER A 236 28.07 -26.41 -2.82
CA SER A 236 29.08 -25.64 -3.54
C SER A 236 28.40 -24.55 -4.38
N LYS A 237 29.11 -23.45 -4.69
CA LYS A 237 28.54 -22.36 -5.51
C LYS A 237 28.04 -22.86 -6.88
N ARG A 238 28.71 -23.88 -7.45
CA ARG A 238 28.32 -24.50 -8.72
C ARG A 238 26.99 -25.25 -8.59
N ASP A 239 26.85 -26.06 -7.54
CA ASP A 239 25.64 -26.84 -7.31
C ASP A 239 24.45 -25.96 -6.93
N GLU A 240 24.70 -24.87 -6.20
CA GLU A 240 23.72 -23.83 -5.90
C GLU A 240 23.17 -23.18 -7.20
N LEU A 241 24.05 -22.82 -8.14
CA LEU A 241 23.64 -22.24 -9.43
C LEU A 241 22.90 -23.24 -10.32
N MET A 242 23.31 -24.52 -10.31
CA MET A 242 22.59 -25.58 -11.04
C MET A 242 21.20 -25.82 -10.45
N CYS A 243 21.10 -25.83 -9.11
CA CYS A 243 19.83 -25.93 -8.39
C CYS A 243 18.93 -24.74 -8.73
N PHE A 244 19.45 -23.51 -8.62
CA PHE A 244 18.70 -22.29 -8.95
C PHE A 244 18.15 -22.32 -10.38
N ARG A 245 18.98 -22.72 -11.35
CA ARG A 245 18.55 -22.85 -12.76
C ARG A 245 17.42 -23.87 -12.91
N ALA A 246 17.55 -25.05 -12.29
CA ALA A 246 16.53 -26.09 -12.38
C ALA A 246 15.20 -25.64 -11.76
N VAL A 247 15.25 -25.02 -10.58
CA VAL A 247 14.05 -24.47 -9.90
C VAL A 247 13.42 -23.38 -10.77
N PHE A 248 14.23 -22.48 -11.32
CA PHE A 248 13.74 -21.42 -12.20
C PHE A 248 13.10 -21.97 -13.48
N ASP A 249 13.68 -23.00 -14.10
CA ASP A 249 13.11 -23.65 -15.29
C ASP A 249 11.75 -24.32 -14.99
N GLN A 250 11.60 -24.94 -13.81
CA GLN A 250 10.32 -25.49 -13.35
C GLN A 250 9.28 -24.39 -13.14
N PHE A 251 9.65 -23.33 -12.42
CA PHE A 251 8.76 -22.19 -12.18
C PHE A 251 8.33 -21.52 -13.50
N ARG A 252 9.25 -21.37 -14.46
CA ARG A 252 8.94 -20.82 -15.77
C ARG A 252 7.96 -21.70 -16.57
N THR A 253 8.09 -23.01 -16.44
CA THR A 253 7.28 -23.98 -17.21
C THR A 253 5.88 -24.15 -16.62
N HIS A 254 5.75 -24.09 -15.30
CA HIS A 254 4.53 -24.44 -14.59
C HIS A 254 3.78 -23.25 -13.98
N CYS A 255 4.45 -22.10 -13.80
CA CYS A 255 3.87 -20.93 -13.14
C CYS A 255 3.83 -19.72 -14.10
N PHE A 256 4.97 -19.02 -14.27
CA PHE A 256 5.00 -17.73 -14.99
C PHE A 256 6.23 -17.57 -15.86
N THR A 257 6.06 -16.99 -17.05
CA THR A 257 7.16 -16.65 -17.95
C THR A 257 7.55 -15.17 -17.84
N ILE A 258 8.85 -14.88 -17.75
CA ILE A 258 9.37 -13.49 -17.70
C ILE A 258 9.03 -12.68 -18.98
N GLN A 259 8.71 -13.34 -20.10
CA GLN A 259 8.41 -12.68 -21.37
C GLN A 259 6.99 -12.07 -21.49
N GLN A 260 6.21 -12.01 -20.41
CA GLN A 260 4.85 -11.45 -20.42
C GLN A 260 4.70 -10.04 -19.79
N ALA A 261 5.79 -9.36 -19.43
CA ALA A 261 5.76 -8.00 -18.87
C ALA A 261 5.97 -6.88 -19.92
#